data_AF-A0A5Y9CKG3-F1
#
_entry.id   AF-A0A5Y9CKG3-F1
#
_cell.length_a   1.000
_cell.length_b   1.000
_cell.length_c   1.000
_cell.angle_alpha   90.00
_cell.angle_beta   90.00
_cell.angle_gamma   90.00
#
_symmetry.space_group_name_H-M   'P 1'
#
loop_
_entity.id
_entity.type
_entity.pdbx_description
1 polymer ?
#
loop_
_entity_poly.entity_id
_entity_poly.type
_entity_poly.pdbx_seq_one_letter_code
_entity_poly.pdbx_strand_id
1 'polypeptide(L)'
;EIELFILALSTIDLSEELKTYQVILFDVAAKDVEIHIAMVFDQQSILEYLSLYEMFISSHYYLKYYEISILSLNELCIKSASVAIRNADITCFLPLLTHGQFLQNIPSMLESIPFQRILNERKNKFENAIVVSAGPSLAKQLPLLKAYQDKAVIFCADGALSMLEKEGIIPDYVTNLDCRDLAMKFFQNKENLKQSIIALECATHPNVVRSLKAENCMIVLRNKA
;
A
#
# COMPACT_ATOMS: atom_id res chain seq x y z
N GLU A 1 -14.88 -38.34 22.85
CA GLU A 1 -15.22 -37.17 22.00
C GLU A 1 -15.64 -37.58 20.59
N ILE A 2 -14.87 -38.42 19.87
CA ILE A 2 -15.24 -38.89 18.52
C ILE A 2 -16.58 -39.65 18.49
N GLU A 3 -16.91 -40.47 19.50
CA GLU A 3 -18.18 -41.20 19.54
C GLU A 3 -19.42 -40.28 19.59
N LEU A 4 -19.33 -39.16 20.33
CA LEU A 4 -20.40 -38.16 20.37
C LEU A 4 -20.56 -37.47 19.01
N PHE A 5 -19.43 -37.25 18.32
CA PHE A 5 -19.42 -36.66 16.98
C PHE A 5 -20.04 -37.62 15.94
N ILE A 6 -19.70 -38.90 15.99
CA ILE A 6 -20.30 -39.96 15.14
C ILE A 6 -21.81 -40.05 15.42
N LEU A 7 -22.22 -40.02 16.69
CA LEU A 7 -23.63 -40.07 17.06
C LEU A 7 -24.38 -38.84 16.51
N ALA A 8 -23.81 -37.64 16.60
CA ALA A 8 -24.42 -36.44 16.01
C ALA A 8 -24.58 -36.57 14.49
N LEU A 9 -23.55 -37.01 13.76
CA LEU A 9 -23.62 -37.26 12.32
C LEU A 9 -24.54 -38.42 11.94
N SER A 10 -24.86 -39.34 12.86
CA SER A 10 -25.86 -40.39 12.62
C SER A 10 -27.30 -39.85 12.58
N THR A 11 -27.52 -38.64 13.11
CA THR A 11 -28.84 -37.99 13.14
C THR A 11 -29.11 -37.08 11.95
N ILE A 12 -28.07 -36.62 11.25
CA ILE A 12 -28.17 -35.71 10.10
C ILE A 12 -27.11 -36.14 9.08
N ASP A 13 -27.55 -36.42 7.85
CA ASP A 13 -26.63 -36.73 6.75
C ASP A 13 -26.04 -35.42 6.18
N LEU A 14 -24.74 -35.22 6.40
CA LEU A 14 -23.95 -34.10 5.86
C LEU A 14 -22.96 -34.57 4.77
N SER A 15 -23.17 -35.77 4.19
CA SER A 15 -22.21 -36.39 3.28
C SER A 15 -21.94 -35.53 2.04
N GLU A 16 -22.96 -34.86 1.51
CA GLU A 16 -22.80 -34.02 0.31
C GLU A 16 -22.10 -32.71 0.64
N GLU A 17 -22.43 -32.05 1.75
CA GLU A 17 -21.79 -30.82 2.23
C GLU A 17 -20.31 -31.03 2.53
N LEU A 18 -19.97 -32.18 3.12
CA LEU A 18 -18.58 -32.57 3.39
C LEU A 18 -17.84 -32.90 2.09
N LYS A 19 -18.46 -33.60 1.14
CA LYS A 19 -17.85 -33.91 -0.18
C LYS A 19 -17.62 -32.66 -1.03
N THR A 20 -18.53 -31.70 -0.94
CA THR A 20 -18.49 -30.45 -1.72
C THR A 20 -17.72 -29.33 -1.01
N TYR A 21 -17.12 -29.60 0.15
CA TYR A 21 -16.39 -28.64 0.98
C TYR A 21 -17.21 -27.42 1.42
N GLN A 22 -18.54 -27.55 1.50
CA GLN A 22 -19.41 -26.55 2.12
C GLN A 22 -19.29 -26.54 3.64
N VAL A 23 -18.95 -27.69 4.23
CA VAL A 23 -18.59 -27.83 5.65
C VAL A 23 -17.16 -28.35 5.74
N ILE A 24 -16.31 -27.60 6.45
CA ILE A 24 -14.91 -27.95 6.68
C ILE A 24 -14.71 -28.03 8.20
N LEU A 25 -14.12 -29.15 8.64
CA LEU A 25 -13.88 -29.41 10.06
C LEU A 25 -12.40 -29.18 10.37
N PHE A 26 -12.15 -28.44 11.45
CA PHE A 26 -10.80 -28.20 11.96
C PHE A 26 -10.65 -28.80 13.34
N ASP A 27 -9.55 -29.51 13.57
CA ASP A 27 -9.12 -29.88 14.91
C ASP A 27 -8.35 -28.71 15.53
N VAL A 28 -8.98 -28.05 16.51
CA VAL A 28 -8.41 -26.88 17.20
C VAL A 28 -7.20 -27.27 18.07
N ALA A 29 -7.06 -28.54 18.44
CA ALA A 29 -5.90 -29.02 19.20
C ALA A 29 -4.67 -29.30 18.30
N ALA A 30 -4.85 -29.32 16.98
CA ALA A 30 -3.77 -29.57 16.03
C ALA A 30 -2.77 -28.39 16.00
N LYS A 31 -1.47 -28.69 16.00
CA LYS A 31 -0.41 -27.67 16.01
C LYS A 31 -0.36 -26.81 14.74
N ASP A 32 -0.90 -27.34 13.65
CA ASP A 32 -0.92 -26.77 12.31
C ASP A 32 -2.29 -26.22 11.91
N VAL A 33 -3.23 -26.08 12.85
CA VAL A 33 -4.58 -25.57 12.57
C VAL A 33 -4.57 -24.19 11.89
N GLU A 34 -3.64 -23.31 12.28
CA GLU A 34 -3.45 -22.00 11.64
C GLU A 34 -3.10 -22.14 10.15
N ILE A 35 -2.23 -23.08 9.81
CA ILE A 35 -1.81 -23.32 8.42
C ILE A 35 -3.00 -23.87 7.62
N HIS A 36 -3.77 -24.81 8.18
CA HIS A 36 -4.94 -25.35 7.53
C HIS A 36 -6.02 -24.29 7.28
N ILE A 37 -6.31 -23.43 8.26
CA ILE A 37 -7.25 -22.32 8.10
C ILE A 37 -6.77 -21.37 7.00
N ALA A 38 -5.49 -21.00 7.02
CA ALA A 38 -4.92 -20.11 6.01
C ALA A 38 -5.02 -20.70 4.60
N MET A 39 -4.72 -21.99 4.42
CA MET A 39 -4.85 -22.68 3.12
C MET A 39 -6.29 -22.69 2.60
N VAL A 40 -7.27 -22.88 3.49
CA VAL A 40 -8.69 -22.86 3.12
C VAL A 40 -9.13 -21.45 2.74
N PHE A 41 -8.70 -20.43 3.48
CA PHE A 41 -9.03 -19.03 3.20
C PHE A 41 -8.38 -18.51 1.91
N ASP A 42 -7.26 -19.09 1.47
CA ASP A 42 -6.60 -18.73 0.21
C ASP A 42 -7.28 -19.33 -1.03
N GLN A 43 -8.27 -20.23 -0.87
CA GLN A 43 -9.03 -20.76 -1.99
C GLN A 43 -9.93 -19.69 -2.60
N GLN A 44 -9.84 -19.49 -3.93
CA GLN A 44 -10.60 -18.47 -4.65
C GLN A 44 -12.11 -18.46 -4.34
N SER A 45 -12.73 -19.63 -4.23
CA SER A 45 -14.16 -19.78 -3.94
C SER A 45 -14.56 -19.33 -2.54
N ILE A 46 -13.64 -19.27 -1.59
CA ILE A 46 -13.87 -18.84 -0.20
C ILE A 46 -13.45 -17.38 -0.04
N LEU A 47 -12.32 -17.03 -0.65
CA LEU A 47 -11.66 -15.74 -0.63
C LEU A 47 -12.63 -14.57 -0.90
N GLU A 48 -13.54 -14.73 -1.88
CA GLU A 48 -14.56 -13.74 -2.25
C GLU A 48 -15.61 -13.48 -1.15
N TYR A 49 -15.82 -14.45 -0.25
CA TYR A 49 -16.79 -14.36 0.85
C TYR A 49 -16.15 -14.08 2.21
N LEU A 50 -14.82 -14.04 2.31
CA LEU A 50 -14.14 -13.84 3.60
C LEU A 50 -14.49 -12.51 4.27
N SER A 51 -14.91 -11.49 3.52
CA SER A 51 -15.41 -10.24 4.10
C SER A 51 -16.72 -10.40 4.87
N LEU A 52 -17.44 -11.51 4.67
CA LEU A 52 -18.68 -11.88 5.36
C LEU A 52 -18.43 -12.84 6.53
N TYR A 53 -17.17 -13.13 6.85
CA TYR A 53 -16.84 -14.04 7.95
C TYR A 53 -17.46 -13.57 9.27
N GLU A 54 -18.18 -14.49 9.92
CA GLU A 54 -18.76 -14.30 11.25
C GLU A 54 -18.65 -15.61 12.03
N MET A 55 -18.29 -15.53 13.32
CA MET A 55 -18.22 -16.69 14.21
C MET A 55 -19.55 -16.87 14.94
N PHE A 56 -20.25 -17.97 14.66
CA PHE A 56 -21.50 -18.34 15.32
C PHE A 56 -21.25 -19.33 16.47
N ILE A 57 -21.90 -19.10 17.61
CA ILE A 57 -21.79 -19.96 18.79
C ILE A 57 -23.19 -20.34 19.26
N SER A 58 -23.57 -21.60 19.07
CA SER A 58 -24.96 -22.04 19.24
C SER A 58 -25.37 -22.35 20.69
N SER A 59 -24.43 -22.58 21.62
CA SER A 59 -24.73 -23.01 22.99
C SER A 59 -24.02 -22.19 24.06
N HIS A 60 -24.80 -21.75 25.07
CA HIS A 60 -24.31 -21.02 26.23
C HIS A 60 -23.28 -21.83 27.05
N TYR A 61 -23.34 -23.17 26.99
CA TYR A 61 -22.36 -24.02 27.66
C TYR A 61 -20.94 -23.75 27.16
N TYR A 62 -20.74 -23.69 25.83
CA TYR A 62 -19.40 -23.45 25.26
C TYR A 62 -18.91 -22.05 25.54
N LEU A 63 -19.80 -21.04 25.50
CA LEU A 63 -19.46 -19.68 25.93
C LEU A 63 -18.94 -19.66 27.36
N LYS A 64 -19.60 -20.35 28.29
CA LYS A 64 -19.22 -20.31 29.71
C LYS A 64 -17.87 -20.98 30.00
N TYR A 65 -17.54 -22.07 29.32
CA TYR A 65 -16.37 -22.89 29.65
C TYR A 65 -15.19 -22.74 28.68
N TYR A 66 -15.42 -22.24 27.47
CA TYR A 66 -14.42 -22.17 26.40
C TYR A 66 -14.27 -20.77 25.79
N GLU A 67 -14.75 -19.72 26.46
CA GLU A 67 -14.67 -18.33 25.99
C GLU A 67 -13.29 -17.94 25.47
N ILE A 68 -12.24 -18.21 26.25
CA ILE A 68 -10.86 -17.83 25.92
C ILE A 68 -10.40 -18.53 24.62
N SER A 69 -10.70 -19.81 24.47
CA SER A 69 -10.34 -20.59 23.29
C SER A 69 -11.10 -20.11 22.05
N ILE A 70 -12.39 -19.80 22.20
CA ILE A 70 -13.25 -19.25 21.14
C ILE A 70 -12.72 -17.90 20.67
N LEU A 71 -12.41 -16.98 21.59
CA LEU A 71 -11.87 -15.66 21.27
C LEU A 71 -10.52 -15.78 20.55
N SER A 72 -9.63 -16.64 21.05
CA SER A 72 -8.32 -16.88 20.45
C SER A 72 -8.43 -17.43 19.02
N LEU A 73 -9.35 -18.38 18.79
CA LEU A 73 -9.62 -18.92 17.47
C LEU A 73 -10.25 -17.88 16.55
N ASN A 74 -11.16 -17.05 17.05
CA ASN A 74 -11.78 -15.99 16.26
C ASN A 74 -10.74 -14.97 15.79
N GLU A 75 -9.84 -14.56 16.69
CA GLU A 75 -8.72 -13.69 16.32
C GLU A 75 -7.83 -14.32 15.24
N LEU A 76 -7.55 -15.62 15.33
CA LEU A 76 -6.78 -16.36 14.35
C LEU A 76 -7.45 -16.33 12.97
N CYS A 77 -8.75 -16.62 12.91
CA CYS A 77 -9.53 -16.56 11.69
C CYS A 77 -9.55 -15.14 11.11
N ILE A 78 -9.83 -14.11 11.91
CA ILE A 78 -9.86 -12.71 11.45
C ILE A 78 -8.49 -12.29 10.89
N LYS A 79 -7.39 -12.64 11.57
CA LYS A 79 -6.02 -12.36 11.10
C LYS A 79 -5.74 -13.06 9.78
N SER A 80 -6.07 -14.35 9.68
CA SER A 80 -5.86 -15.16 8.46
C SER A 80 -6.67 -14.62 7.29
N ALA A 81 -7.96 -14.32 7.51
CA ALA A 81 -8.84 -13.74 6.50
C ALA A 81 -8.33 -12.37 6.03
N SER A 82 -7.90 -11.52 6.95
CA SER A 82 -7.33 -10.21 6.63
C SER A 82 -6.06 -10.30 5.77
N VAL A 83 -5.23 -11.33 5.99
CA VAL A 83 -4.04 -11.58 5.16
C VAL A 83 -4.45 -12.02 3.76
N ALA A 84 -5.36 -12.99 3.64
CA ALA A 84 -5.85 -13.50 2.36
C ALA A 84 -6.50 -12.39 1.52
N ILE A 85 -7.45 -11.65 2.11
CA ILE A 85 -8.14 -10.52 1.48
C ILE A 85 -7.15 -9.45 0.99
N ARG A 86 -6.16 -9.09 1.82
CA ARG A 86 -5.15 -8.08 1.48
C ARG A 86 -4.25 -8.55 0.35
N ASN A 87 -3.80 -9.80 0.38
CA ASN A 87 -2.91 -10.34 -0.65
C ASN A 87 -3.60 -10.43 -2.01
N ALA A 88 -4.91 -10.71 -2.01
CA ALA A 88 -5.72 -10.74 -3.21
C ALA A 88 -6.26 -9.36 -3.65
N ASP A 89 -5.97 -8.30 -2.90
CA ASP A 89 -6.45 -6.91 -3.12
C ASP A 89 -7.97 -6.81 -3.34
N ILE A 90 -8.75 -7.72 -2.73
CA ILE A 90 -10.21 -7.84 -2.98
C ILE A 90 -10.95 -6.58 -2.55
N THR A 91 -10.51 -5.94 -1.48
CA THR A 91 -11.14 -4.71 -0.97
C THR A 91 -11.08 -3.58 -1.99
N CYS A 92 -10.27 -3.71 -3.05
CA CYS A 92 -10.01 -2.68 -4.05
C CYS A 92 -9.62 -1.35 -3.41
N PHE A 93 -9.15 -1.37 -2.16
CA PHE A 93 -9.01 -0.16 -1.35
C PHE A 93 -7.98 0.77 -1.97
N LEU A 94 -6.82 0.22 -2.34
CA LEU A 94 -5.74 1.02 -2.92
C LEU A 94 -6.09 1.53 -4.33
N PRO A 95 -6.64 0.71 -5.26
CA PRO A 95 -7.15 1.20 -6.53
C PRO A 95 -8.23 2.29 -6.40
N LEU A 96 -9.22 2.11 -5.52
CA LEU A 96 -10.30 3.08 -5.31
C LEU A 96 -9.77 4.37 -4.68
N LEU A 97 -8.88 4.26 -3.68
CA LEU A 97 -8.23 5.40 -3.05
C LEU A 97 -7.44 6.21 -4.07
N THR A 98 -6.53 5.57 -4.81
CA THR A 98 -5.67 6.23 -5.80
C THR A 98 -6.48 6.81 -6.96
N HIS A 99 -7.54 6.13 -7.40
CA HIS A 99 -8.47 6.68 -8.39
C HIS A 99 -9.21 7.92 -7.87
N GLY A 100 -9.71 7.89 -6.63
CA GLY A 100 -10.37 9.03 -6.00
C GLY A 100 -9.42 10.22 -5.81
N GLN A 101 -8.15 9.97 -5.49
CA GLN A 101 -7.12 11.01 -5.40
C GLN A 101 -6.77 11.60 -6.77
N PHE A 102 -6.62 10.75 -7.78
CA PHE A 102 -6.46 11.18 -9.17
C PHE A 102 -7.56 12.15 -9.60
N LEU A 103 -8.84 11.79 -9.39
CA LEU A 103 -9.97 12.64 -9.75
C LEU A 103 -9.92 14.01 -9.04
N GLN A 104 -9.51 14.04 -7.77
CA GLN A 104 -9.34 15.29 -7.01
C GLN A 104 -8.17 16.14 -7.51
N ASN A 105 -7.15 15.52 -8.10
CA ASN A 105 -5.95 16.19 -8.60
C ASN A 105 -6.10 16.72 -10.02
N ILE A 106 -7.13 16.32 -10.78
CA ILE A 106 -7.35 16.77 -12.17
C ILE A 106 -7.27 18.30 -12.32
N PRO A 107 -7.94 19.14 -11.49
CA PRO A 107 -7.85 20.60 -11.64
C PRO A 107 -6.41 21.11 -11.51
N SER A 108 -5.69 20.67 -10.48
CA SER A 108 -4.28 21.02 -10.27
C SER A 108 -3.39 20.50 -11.40
N MET A 109 -3.69 19.32 -11.94
CA MET A 109 -2.95 18.74 -13.07
C MET A 109 -3.07 19.60 -14.33
N LEU A 110 -4.28 20.11 -14.62
CA LEU A 110 -4.52 20.99 -15.76
C LEU A 110 -3.87 22.37 -15.61
N GLU A 111 -3.74 22.87 -14.38
CA GLU A 111 -3.05 24.13 -14.06
C GLU A 111 -1.52 23.98 -14.00
N SER A 112 -1.01 22.75 -13.81
CA SER A 112 0.42 22.45 -13.66
C SER A 112 1.20 22.48 -14.98
N ILE A 113 2.53 22.42 -14.90
CA ILE A 113 3.40 22.38 -16.08
C ILE A 113 3.13 21.06 -16.84
N PRO A 114 2.73 21.12 -18.13
CA PRO A 114 2.45 19.91 -18.89
C PRO A 114 3.72 19.06 -19.03
N PHE A 115 3.63 17.76 -18.75
CA PHE A 115 4.77 16.84 -18.88
C PHE A 115 5.42 16.89 -20.27
N GLN A 116 4.61 17.00 -21.33
CA GLN A 116 5.12 17.13 -22.70
C GLN A 116 5.98 18.39 -22.92
N ARG A 117 5.70 19.49 -22.21
CA ARG A 117 6.51 20.71 -22.28
C ARG A 117 7.92 20.44 -21.73
N ILE A 118 8.01 19.78 -20.58
CA ILE A 118 9.29 19.38 -19.98
C ILE A 118 10.08 18.49 -20.92
N LEU A 119 9.43 17.50 -21.53
CA LEU A 119 10.09 16.65 -22.53
C LEU A 119 10.61 17.46 -23.71
N ASN A 120 9.83 18.39 -24.26
CA ASN A 120 10.26 19.17 -25.42
C ASN A 120 11.42 20.12 -25.10
N GLU A 121 11.39 20.78 -23.93
CA GLU A 121 12.38 21.80 -23.55
C GLU A 121 13.70 21.19 -23.05
N ARG A 122 13.64 20.03 -22.37
CA ARG A 122 14.77 19.46 -21.65
C ARG A 122 15.33 18.17 -22.24
N LYS A 123 14.67 17.54 -23.22
CA LYS A 123 15.19 16.34 -23.89
C LYS A 123 16.54 16.64 -24.54
N ASN A 124 17.50 15.74 -24.33
CA ASN A 124 18.87 15.81 -24.85
C ASN A 124 19.65 17.08 -24.43
N LYS A 125 19.25 17.75 -23.33
CA LYS A 125 19.98 18.92 -22.79
C LYS A 125 21.05 18.57 -21.76
N PHE A 126 21.00 17.36 -21.23
CA PHE A 126 21.90 16.89 -20.19
C PHE A 126 22.59 15.61 -20.65
N GLU A 127 23.90 15.55 -20.47
CA GLU A 127 24.71 14.36 -20.75
C GLU A 127 24.60 13.34 -19.62
N ASN A 128 24.55 13.82 -18.37
CA ASN A 128 24.55 13.02 -17.17
C ASN A 128 23.31 13.29 -16.32
N ALA A 129 22.77 12.24 -15.71
CA ALA A 129 21.69 12.33 -14.74
C ALA A 129 22.07 11.59 -13.44
N ILE A 130 21.74 12.18 -12.30
CA ILE A 130 21.94 11.59 -10.98
C ILE A 130 20.56 11.39 -10.34
N VAL A 131 20.27 10.16 -9.91
CA VAL A 131 19.05 9.83 -9.18
C VAL A 131 19.39 9.59 -7.72
N VAL A 132 18.77 10.37 -6.84
CA VAL A 132 19.07 10.41 -5.41
C VAL A 132 17.88 9.87 -4.62
N SER A 133 18.13 8.85 -3.81
CA SER A 133 17.15 8.22 -2.91
C SER A 133 17.64 8.27 -1.46
N ALA A 134 16.72 8.08 -0.51
CA ALA A 134 16.96 8.22 0.93
C ALA A 134 17.72 7.05 1.58
N GLY A 135 18.55 6.34 0.81
CA GLY A 135 19.35 5.23 1.32
C GLY A 135 20.46 5.68 2.27
N PRO A 136 20.90 4.84 3.23
CA PRO A 136 21.94 5.19 4.19
C PRO A 136 23.30 5.50 3.53
N SER A 137 23.52 5.03 2.29
CA SER A 137 24.70 5.36 1.50
C SER A 137 24.76 6.82 1.06
N LEU A 138 23.63 7.55 1.02
CA LEU A 138 23.56 8.92 0.54
C LEU A 138 24.50 9.84 1.31
N ALA A 139 24.58 9.70 2.64
CA ALA A 139 25.43 10.52 3.49
C ALA A 139 26.90 10.52 3.04
N LYS A 140 27.40 9.39 2.54
CA LYS A 140 28.78 9.26 2.04
C LYS A 140 29.00 9.99 0.71
N GLN A 141 27.93 10.19 -0.06
CA GLN A 141 27.97 10.77 -1.40
C GLN A 141 27.64 12.27 -1.43
N LEU A 142 27.11 12.84 -0.35
CA LEU A 142 26.75 14.27 -0.29
C LEU A 142 27.89 15.22 -0.69
N PRO A 143 29.15 15.03 -0.23
CA PRO A 143 30.25 15.91 -0.65
C PRO A 143 30.53 15.84 -2.16
N LEU A 144 30.47 14.64 -2.74
CA LEU A 144 30.66 14.43 -4.18
C LEU A 144 29.49 15.02 -4.97
N LEU A 145 28.26 14.78 -4.53
CA LEU A 145 27.06 15.31 -5.16
C LEU A 145 27.10 16.84 -5.23
N LYS A 146 27.50 17.49 -4.13
CA LYS A 146 27.67 18.96 -4.08
C LYS A 146 28.73 19.47 -5.06
N ALA A 147 29.85 18.77 -5.19
CA ALA A 147 30.93 19.16 -6.11
C ALA A 147 30.57 18.98 -7.60
N TYR A 148 29.57 18.16 -7.90
CA TYR A 148 29.17 17.82 -9.27
C TYR A 148 27.74 18.26 -9.62
N GLN A 149 27.06 19.02 -8.75
CA GLN A 149 25.65 19.38 -8.95
C GLN A 149 25.40 20.14 -10.26
N ASP A 150 26.35 20.98 -10.70
CA ASP A 150 26.22 21.76 -11.94
C ASP A 150 26.58 20.96 -13.21
N LYS A 151 26.99 19.70 -13.07
CA LYS A 151 27.46 18.85 -14.19
C LYS A 151 26.48 17.75 -14.60
N ALA A 152 25.39 17.58 -13.86
CA ALA A 152 24.40 16.55 -14.12
C ALA A 152 23.01 17.04 -13.67
N VAL A 153 21.97 16.58 -14.34
CA VAL A 153 20.60 16.81 -13.86
C VAL A 153 20.33 15.92 -12.65
N ILE A 154 19.83 16.50 -11.55
CA ILE A 154 19.58 15.78 -10.31
C ILE A 154 18.08 15.51 -10.14
N PHE A 155 17.73 14.23 -10.08
CA PHE A 155 16.41 13.76 -9.68
C PHE A 155 16.45 13.29 -8.23
N CYS A 156 15.63 13.88 -7.38
CA CYS A 156 15.54 13.56 -5.97
C CYS A 156 14.21 12.88 -5.66
N ALA A 157 14.25 11.74 -4.96
CA ALA A 157 13.06 11.22 -4.28
C ALA A 157 12.73 12.12 -3.09
N ASP A 158 11.46 12.44 -2.87
CA ASP A 158 10.97 13.28 -1.76
C ASP A 158 11.64 12.98 -0.40
N GLY A 159 11.80 11.71 -0.03
CA GLY A 159 12.45 11.30 1.22
C GLY A 159 13.92 11.71 1.36
N ALA A 160 14.61 11.97 0.26
CA ALA A 160 16.02 12.42 0.25
C ALA A 160 16.15 13.95 0.26
N LEU A 161 15.08 14.69 -0.02
CA LEU A 161 15.11 16.14 -0.21
C LEU A 161 15.74 16.85 1.00
N SER A 162 15.27 16.55 2.21
CA SER A 162 15.79 17.17 3.43
C SER A 162 17.28 16.94 3.70
N MET A 163 17.87 15.85 3.18
CA MET A 163 19.31 15.59 3.29
C MET A 163 20.12 16.44 2.31
N LEU A 164 19.59 16.65 1.10
CA LEU A 164 20.22 17.51 0.09
C LEU A 164 20.18 18.98 0.51
N GLU A 165 19.03 19.44 1.01
CA GLU A 165 18.84 20.83 1.46
C GLU A 165 19.81 21.21 2.59
N LYS A 166 20.06 20.31 3.54
CA LYS A 166 21.00 20.55 4.65
C LYS A 166 22.43 20.80 4.17
N GLU A 167 22.81 20.21 3.05
CA GLU A 167 24.12 20.38 2.45
C GLU A 167 24.14 21.48 1.38
N GLY A 168 23.02 22.18 1.17
CA GLY A 168 22.88 23.23 0.15
C GLY A 168 22.94 22.69 -1.28
N ILE A 169 22.47 21.46 -1.49
CA ILE A 169 22.33 20.84 -2.82
C ILE A 169 20.90 21.06 -3.28
N ILE A 170 20.73 21.61 -4.49
CA ILE A 170 19.42 21.94 -5.03
C ILE A 170 19.12 20.99 -6.19
N PRO A 171 18.18 20.05 -6.05
CA PRO A 171 17.85 19.13 -7.12
C PRO A 171 17.07 19.83 -8.23
N ASP A 172 17.28 19.44 -9.49
CA ASP A 172 16.48 19.94 -10.62
C ASP A 172 15.04 19.42 -10.59
N TYR A 173 14.86 18.19 -10.10
CA TYR A 173 13.58 17.53 -9.98
C TYR A 173 13.40 16.92 -8.60
N VAL A 174 12.23 17.11 -8.00
CA VAL A 174 11.80 16.39 -6.79
C VAL A 174 10.59 15.54 -7.12
N THR A 175 10.63 14.25 -6.83
CA THR A 175 9.60 13.28 -7.20
C THR A 175 8.83 12.80 -5.98
N ASN A 176 7.50 12.64 -6.12
CA ASN A 176 6.67 11.96 -5.13
C ASN A 176 5.73 10.97 -5.82
N LEU A 177 5.67 9.76 -5.26
CA LEU A 177 4.81 8.66 -5.71
C LEU A 177 3.82 8.23 -4.62
N ASP A 178 3.96 8.75 -3.40
CA ASP A 178 3.17 8.29 -2.26
C ASP A 178 1.74 8.86 -2.29
N CYS A 179 0.76 7.96 -2.20
CA CYS A 179 -0.67 8.28 -2.09
C CYS A 179 -1.06 8.72 -0.66
N ARG A 180 -0.13 8.70 0.30
CA ARG A 180 -0.32 9.14 1.68
C ARG A 180 0.15 10.58 1.88
N ASP A 181 -0.47 11.26 2.84
CA ASP A 181 -0.13 12.62 3.24
C ASP A 181 1.21 12.75 3.99
N LEU A 182 1.78 11.63 4.44
CA LEU A 182 3.10 11.58 5.10
C LEU A 182 4.19 12.26 4.29
N ALA A 183 4.08 12.31 2.96
CA ALA A 183 5.04 13.00 2.10
C ALA A 183 5.08 14.52 2.33
N MET A 184 4.02 15.13 2.88
CA MET A 184 3.99 16.57 3.18
C MET A 184 5.16 17.01 4.07
N LYS A 185 5.65 16.14 4.96
CA LYS A 185 6.78 16.44 5.84
C LYS A 185 8.09 16.70 5.08
N PHE A 186 8.22 16.18 3.87
CA PHE A 186 9.42 16.35 3.05
C PHE A 186 9.42 17.70 2.32
N PHE A 187 8.26 18.33 2.15
CA PHE A 187 8.10 19.58 1.39
C PHE A 187 7.91 20.82 2.30
N GLN A 188 8.42 20.79 3.53
CA GLN A 188 8.24 21.89 4.49
C GLN A 188 9.01 23.16 4.11
N ASN A 189 10.19 23.01 3.49
CA ASN A 189 11.03 24.13 3.12
C ASN A 189 10.76 24.60 1.68
N LYS A 190 9.85 25.57 1.54
CA LYS A 190 9.39 26.03 0.22
C LYS A 190 10.35 26.95 -0.52
N GLU A 191 11.31 27.59 0.15
CA GLU A 191 12.20 28.57 -0.50
C GLU A 191 13.11 27.90 -1.54
N ASN A 192 13.64 26.72 -1.21
CA ASN A 192 14.51 25.94 -2.09
C ASN A 192 13.75 25.30 -3.26
N LEU A 193 12.45 24.99 -3.06
CA LEU A 193 11.62 24.33 -4.07
C LEU A 193 11.36 25.20 -5.30
N LYS A 194 11.50 26.53 -5.20
CA LYS A 194 11.31 27.46 -6.32
C LYS A 194 12.26 27.21 -7.49
N GLN A 195 13.41 26.60 -7.23
CA GLN A 195 14.42 26.28 -8.25
C GLN A 195 14.27 24.86 -8.83
N SER A 196 13.44 24.02 -8.20
CA SER A 196 13.19 22.64 -8.61
C SER A 196 11.87 22.54 -9.38
N ILE A 197 11.76 21.52 -10.23
CA ILE A 197 10.48 21.07 -10.78
C ILE A 197 9.98 19.90 -9.93
N ILE A 198 8.80 20.05 -9.33
CA ILE A 198 8.21 18.99 -8.52
C ILE A 198 7.36 18.09 -9.42
N ALA A 199 7.76 16.83 -9.53
CA ALA A 199 7.10 15.79 -10.30
C ALA A 199 6.23 14.93 -9.38
N LEU A 200 4.92 15.13 -9.45
CA LEU A 200 3.95 14.36 -8.67
C LEU A 200 3.31 13.29 -9.56
N GLU A 201 3.07 12.11 -8.99
CA GLU A 201 2.22 11.12 -9.63
C GLU A 201 0.75 11.54 -9.53
N CYS A 202 -0.10 11.11 -10.47
CA CYS A 202 -1.49 11.58 -10.54
C CYS A 202 -2.34 11.23 -9.31
N ALA A 203 -2.01 10.17 -8.58
CA ALA A 203 -2.61 9.75 -7.32
C ALA A 203 -1.80 10.17 -6.08
N THR A 204 -0.85 11.11 -6.18
CA THR A 204 -0.27 11.77 -5.01
C THR A 204 -1.39 12.32 -4.10
N HIS A 205 -1.21 12.24 -2.78
CA HIS A 205 -2.24 12.70 -1.84
C HIS A 205 -2.66 14.16 -2.11
N PRO A 206 -3.97 14.48 -2.20
CA PRO A 206 -4.45 15.82 -2.59
C PRO A 206 -3.94 16.97 -1.71
N ASN A 207 -3.69 16.72 -0.42
CA ASN A 207 -3.11 17.75 0.46
C ASN A 207 -1.67 18.11 0.09
N VAL A 208 -0.87 17.17 -0.42
CA VAL A 208 0.47 17.44 -0.94
C VAL A 208 0.36 18.29 -2.22
N VAL A 209 -0.52 17.90 -3.14
CA VAL A 209 -0.76 18.68 -4.36
C VAL A 209 -1.21 20.11 -4.05
N ARG A 210 -2.15 20.29 -3.12
CA ARG A 210 -2.64 21.61 -2.70
C ARG A 210 -1.56 22.45 -2.03
N SER A 211 -0.71 21.85 -1.19
CA SER A 211 0.34 22.60 -0.49
C SER A 211 1.42 23.12 -1.43
N LEU A 212 1.58 22.48 -2.60
CA LEU A 212 2.57 22.79 -3.63
C LEU A 212 1.99 23.56 -4.83
N LYS A 213 0.73 24.00 -4.76
CA LYS A 213 0.03 24.69 -5.86
C LYS A 213 0.75 25.94 -6.39
N ALA A 214 1.50 26.65 -5.54
CA ALA A 214 2.23 27.86 -5.90
C ALA A 214 3.65 27.58 -6.45
N GLU A 215 4.09 26.32 -6.44
CA GLU A 215 5.42 25.90 -6.86
C GLU A 215 5.42 25.37 -8.30
N ASN A 216 6.61 25.16 -8.87
CA ASN A 216 6.78 24.63 -10.22
C ASN A 216 6.47 23.13 -10.26
N CYS A 217 5.19 22.78 -10.22
CA CYS A 217 4.74 21.39 -10.23
C CYS A 217 4.41 20.89 -11.65
N MET A 218 4.63 19.60 -11.87
CA MET A 218 3.99 18.80 -12.92
C MET A 218 3.31 17.60 -12.26
N ILE A 219 2.07 17.32 -12.66
CA ILE A 219 1.36 16.11 -12.23
C ILE A 219 1.27 15.17 -13.43
N VAL A 220 1.86 13.98 -13.31
CA VAL A 220 2.05 13.06 -14.43
C VAL A 220 1.00 11.96 -14.39
N LEU A 221 0.19 11.89 -15.45
CA LEU A 221 -0.72 10.77 -15.66
C LEU A 221 0.08 9.52 -16.06
N ARG A 222 -0.08 8.43 -15.30
CA ARG A 222 0.51 7.14 -15.65
C ARG A 222 -0.24 6.54 -16.84
N ASN A 223 0.45 6.32 -17.96
CA ASN A 223 -0.07 5.45 -19.01
C ASN A 223 0.10 4.00 -18.54
N LYS A 224 -0.96 3.19 -18.56
CA LYS A 224 -0.83 1.75 -18.28
C LYS A 224 -0.04 1.14 -19.44
N ALA A 225 1.19 0.70 -19.14
CA ALA A 225 1.95 -0.21 -19.99
C ALA A 225 1.39 -1.63 -19.81
#